data_AF-A0A6A5QN15-F1
#
_entry.id   AF-A0A6A5QN15-F1
#
_cell.length_a   1.000
_cell.length_b   1.000
_cell.length_c   1.000
_cell.angle_alpha   90.00
_cell.angle_beta   90.00
_cell.angle_gamma   90.00
#
_symmetry.space_group_name_H-M   'P 1'
#
loop_
_entity.id
_entity.type
_entity.pdbx_description
1 polymer ?
#
loop_
_entity_poly.entity_id
_entity_poly.type
_entity_poly.pdbx_seq_one_letter_code
_entity_poly.pdbx_strand_id
1 'polypeptide(L)'
;MCHLCPPVQDPANTIQTCRMVLKNFSNAIEETLRVANTVEDDYREAGVLYHSTQMSARESPDVSEERLVALKNLFDISSIDEYHAVFSKLEDIMNTVFDMRDKHLRYSGTAEELQHRVFKDLQPAILALDVEFQAFLKSFYEVLVDARVLNNISSMQYEIDENGRPCSWNRPYTVGAEYGIAPQNEGEEWEKFRAWVSSLPETQRAVEIGRAVDAVALELLYFDPEALDYTTNLNPA
;
A
#
# COMPACT_ATOMS: atom_id res chain seq x y z
N MET A 1 -21.48 34.78 -16.86
CA MET A 1 -22.36 33.88 -16.05
C MET A 1 -22.42 32.53 -16.72
N CYS A 2 -22.24 31.44 -15.96
CA CYS A 2 -22.34 30.09 -16.49
C CYS A 2 -23.82 29.73 -16.72
N HIS A 3 -24.21 29.45 -17.96
CA HIS A 3 -25.59 29.09 -18.33
C HIS A 3 -26.04 27.72 -17.80
N LEU A 4 -25.13 26.94 -17.21
CA LEU A 4 -25.42 25.65 -16.60
C LEU A 4 -25.64 25.73 -15.08
N CYS A 5 -25.41 26.88 -14.44
CA CYS A 5 -25.64 27.05 -13.01
C CYS A 5 -27.06 27.58 -12.78
N PRO A 6 -27.87 26.96 -11.90
CA PRO A 6 -29.18 27.49 -11.58
C PRO A 6 -29.06 28.87 -10.94
N PRO A 7 -29.98 29.81 -11.25
CA PRO A 7 -29.89 31.18 -10.75
C PRO A 7 -29.91 31.22 -9.22
N VAL A 8 -29.05 32.06 -8.63
CA VAL A 8 -28.99 32.27 -7.18
C VAL A 8 -30.21 33.07 -6.74
N GLN A 9 -31.10 32.44 -5.97
CA GLN A 9 -32.30 33.10 -5.41
C GLN A 9 -32.04 33.72 -4.04
N ASP A 10 -31.19 33.09 -3.22
CA ASP A 10 -30.78 33.57 -1.89
C ASP A 10 -29.24 33.44 -1.76
N PRO A 11 -28.50 34.53 -2.02
CA PRO A 11 -27.04 34.50 -1.99
C PRO A 11 -26.45 34.06 -0.66
N ALA A 12 -27.05 34.45 0.47
CA ALA A 12 -26.51 34.13 1.79
C ALA A 12 -26.62 32.62 2.07
N ASN A 13 -27.81 32.06 1.82
CA ASN A 13 -28.03 30.62 1.97
C ASN A 13 -27.21 29.80 0.96
N THR A 14 -27.06 30.27 -0.28
CA THR A 14 -26.21 29.61 -1.29
C THR A 14 -24.75 29.59 -0.86
N ILE A 15 -24.20 30.69 -0.34
CA ILE A 15 -22.82 30.75 0.17
C ILE A 15 -22.63 29.75 1.31
N GLN A 16 -23.54 29.72 2.29
CA GLN A 16 -23.46 28.79 3.41
C GLN A 16 -23.50 27.33 2.94
N THR A 17 -24.43 27.00 2.05
CA THR A 17 -24.56 25.65 1.48
C THR A 17 -23.29 25.24 0.73
N CYS A 18 -22.77 26.11 -0.14
CA CYS A 18 -21.55 25.80 -0.90
C CYS A 18 -20.34 25.60 0.02
N ARG A 19 -20.20 26.41 1.08
CA ARG A 19 -19.12 26.24 2.07
C ARG A 19 -19.20 24.91 2.82
N MET A 20 -20.41 24.47 3.16
CA MET A 20 -20.63 23.16 3.77
C MET A 20 -20.22 22.04 2.81
N VAL A 21 -20.60 22.13 1.53
CA VAL A 21 -20.20 21.14 0.51
C VAL A 21 -18.69 21.14 0.29
N LEU A 22 -18.04 22.31 0.20
CA LEU A 22 -16.58 22.43 0.11
C LEU A 22 -15.87 21.78 1.30
N LYS A 23 -16.42 21.93 2.51
CA LYS A 23 -15.88 21.26 3.70
C LYS A 23 -15.98 19.74 3.57
N ASN A 24 -17.11 19.22 3.11
CA ASN A 24 -17.26 17.78 2.90
C ASN A 24 -16.28 17.25 1.84
N PHE A 25 -16.05 18.01 0.76
CA PHE A 25 -15.05 17.68 -0.26
C PHE A 25 -13.62 17.74 0.28
N SER A 26 -13.29 18.71 1.15
CA SER A 26 -12.00 18.76 1.85
C SER A 26 -11.77 17.50 2.68
N ASN A 27 -12.77 17.08 3.46
CA ASN A 27 -12.69 15.87 4.26
C ASN A 27 -12.54 14.61 3.39
N ALA A 28 -13.26 14.53 2.27
CA ALA A 28 -13.14 13.40 1.35
C ALA A 28 -11.74 13.32 0.71
N ILE A 29 -11.17 14.47 0.33
CA ILE A 29 -9.79 14.57 -0.16
C ILE A 29 -8.79 14.10 0.91
N GLU A 30 -8.93 14.56 2.15
CA GLU A 30 -8.07 14.15 3.27
C GLU A 30 -8.15 12.64 3.51
N GLU A 31 -9.36 12.07 3.44
CA GLU A 31 -9.56 10.63 3.59
C GLU A 31 -8.91 9.83 2.45
N THR A 32 -9.04 10.30 1.19
CA THR A 32 -8.35 9.69 0.04
C THR A 32 -6.83 9.69 0.24
N LEU A 33 -6.25 10.82 0.68
CA LEU A 33 -4.81 10.91 0.98
C LEU A 33 -4.40 9.94 2.10
N ARG A 34 -5.24 9.80 3.13
CA ARG A 34 -5.00 8.89 4.24
C ARG A 34 -5.00 7.43 3.78
N VAL A 35 -5.99 7.02 2.99
CA VAL A 35 -6.09 5.66 2.44
C VAL A 35 -4.93 5.39 1.48
N ALA A 36 -4.55 6.35 0.63
CA ALA A 36 -3.40 6.19 -0.27
C ALA A 36 -2.12 5.85 0.48
N ASN A 37 -1.88 6.47 1.64
CA ASN A 37 -0.71 6.15 2.47
C ASN A 37 -0.75 4.72 3.02
N THR A 38 -1.93 4.18 3.36
CA THR A 38 -2.03 2.81 3.90
C THR A 38 -1.85 1.74 2.82
N VAL A 39 -2.12 2.06 1.54
CA VAL A 39 -1.95 1.10 0.43
C VAL A 39 -0.50 0.60 0.33
N GLU A 40 0.49 1.48 0.56
CA GLU A 40 1.90 1.07 0.55
C GLU A 40 2.25 0.16 1.75
N ASP A 41 1.68 0.42 2.93
CA ASP A 41 1.86 -0.45 4.10
C ASP A 41 1.29 -1.84 3.83
N ASP A 42 0.07 -1.90 3.30
CA ASP A 42 -0.60 -3.16 2.93
C ASP A 42 0.19 -3.91 1.84
N TYR A 43 0.77 -3.20 0.88
CA TYR A 43 1.65 -3.78 -0.15
C TYR A 43 2.88 -4.42 0.47
N ARG A 44 3.54 -3.76 1.43
CA ARG A 44 4.72 -4.31 2.12
C ARG A 44 4.38 -5.57 2.90
N GLU A 45 3.29 -5.55 3.66
CA GLU A 45 2.82 -6.73 4.40
C GLU A 45 2.56 -7.90 3.44
N ALA A 46 1.80 -7.65 2.36
CA ALA A 46 1.50 -8.67 1.36
C ALA A 46 2.75 -9.18 0.63
N GLY A 47 3.73 -8.30 0.37
CA GLY A 47 5.00 -8.68 -0.25
C GLY A 47 5.83 -9.62 0.63
N VAL A 48 5.87 -9.37 1.95
CA VAL A 48 6.48 -10.30 2.91
C VAL A 48 5.75 -11.66 2.90
N LEU A 49 4.41 -11.66 2.89
CA LEU A 49 3.62 -12.89 2.82
C LEU A 49 3.88 -13.67 1.54
N TYR A 50 3.88 -12.99 0.39
CA TYR A 50 4.16 -13.56 -0.93
C TYR A 50 5.56 -14.17 -0.96
N HIS A 51 6.58 -13.43 -0.54
CA HIS A 51 7.95 -13.93 -0.61
C HIS A 51 8.22 -15.04 0.40
N SER A 52 7.55 -15.01 1.57
CA SER A 52 7.56 -16.10 2.55
C SER A 52 6.93 -17.40 2.07
N THR A 53 6.22 -17.40 0.94
CA THR A 53 5.69 -18.62 0.33
C THR A 53 6.81 -19.43 -0.34
N GLN A 54 6.74 -20.76 -0.18
CA GLN A 54 7.63 -21.69 -0.90
C GLN A 54 7.31 -21.66 -2.40
N MET A 55 8.32 -21.89 -3.26
CA MET A 55 8.09 -21.87 -4.71
C MET A 55 7.02 -22.87 -5.16
N SER A 56 6.95 -24.04 -4.53
CA SER A 56 5.92 -25.06 -4.83
C SER A 56 4.49 -24.56 -4.65
N ALA A 57 4.25 -23.68 -3.66
CA ALA A 57 2.95 -23.08 -3.46
C ALA A 57 2.61 -22.07 -4.57
N ARG A 58 3.62 -21.38 -5.12
CA ARG A 58 3.47 -20.43 -6.26
C ARG A 58 3.14 -21.12 -7.58
N GLU A 59 3.12 -22.45 -7.60
CA GLU A 59 2.70 -23.29 -8.72
C GLU A 59 1.43 -24.11 -8.38
N SER A 60 0.76 -23.78 -7.26
CA SER A 60 -0.40 -24.55 -6.79
C SER A 60 -1.58 -24.44 -7.76
N PRO A 61 -2.23 -25.57 -8.11
CA PRO A 61 -3.44 -25.57 -8.94
C PRO A 61 -4.67 -24.98 -8.23
N ASP A 62 -4.59 -24.74 -6.92
CA ASP A 62 -5.68 -24.15 -6.12
C ASP A 62 -5.82 -22.63 -6.34
N VAL A 63 -4.85 -22.00 -7.01
CA VAL A 63 -4.89 -20.60 -7.41
C VAL A 63 -4.88 -20.52 -8.93
N SER A 64 -5.74 -19.68 -9.51
CA SER A 64 -5.79 -19.56 -10.97
C SER A 64 -4.50 -18.95 -11.52
N GLU A 65 -4.13 -19.33 -12.75
CA GLU A 65 -2.93 -18.83 -13.42
C GLU A 65 -2.92 -17.30 -13.51
N GLU A 66 -4.07 -16.68 -13.77
CA GLU A 66 -4.19 -15.22 -13.87
C GLU A 66 -3.82 -14.52 -12.55
N ARG A 67 -4.23 -15.11 -11.41
CA ARG A 67 -3.93 -14.58 -10.07
C ARG A 67 -2.44 -14.77 -9.73
N LEU A 68 -1.86 -15.91 -10.09
CA LEU A 68 -0.42 -16.15 -9.92
C LEU A 68 0.42 -15.18 -10.76
N VAL A 69 0.01 -14.92 -12.00
CA VAL A 69 0.66 -13.93 -12.87
C VAL A 69 0.53 -12.52 -12.29
N ALA A 70 -0.64 -12.15 -11.77
CA ALA A 70 -0.85 -10.85 -11.12
C ALA A 70 0.05 -10.66 -9.89
N LEU A 71 0.14 -11.67 -9.02
CA LEU A 71 1.03 -11.67 -7.86
C LEU A 71 2.50 -11.54 -8.27
N LYS A 72 2.92 -12.31 -9.28
CA LYS A 72 4.29 -12.26 -9.80
C LYS A 72 4.62 -10.87 -10.33
N ASN A 73 3.76 -10.29 -11.17
CA ASN A 73 3.97 -8.94 -11.71
C ASN A 73 4.05 -7.87 -10.61
N LEU A 74 3.39 -8.10 -9.47
CA LEU A 74 3.34 -7.15 -8.36
C LEU A 74 4.55 -7.26 -7.41
N PHE A 75 5.08 -8.47 -7.19
CA PHE A 75 6.07 -8.75 -6.15
C PHE A 75 7.44 -9.25 -6.64
N ASP A 76 7.55 -9.80 -7.85
CA ASP A 76 8.84 -10.18 -8.45
C ASP A 76 9.52 -8.98 -9.14
N ILE A 77 9.51 -7.83 -8.46
CA ILE A 77 10.23 -6.62 -8.87
C ILE A 77 11.63 -6.60 -8.26
N SER A 78 12.57 -5.95 -8.94
CA SER A 78 14.00 -5.96 -8.61
C SER A 78 14.66 -4.59 -8.66
N SER A 79 13.88 -3.55 -8.94
CA SER A 79 14.37 -2.18 -9.09
C SER A 79 13.36 -1.15 -8.60
N ILE A 80 13.87 0.02 -8.21
CA ILE A 80 13.04 1.16 -7.79
C ILE A 80 12.13 1.65 -8.92
N ASP A 81 12.54 1.54 -10.18
CA ASP A 81 11.73 1.93 -11.33
C ASP A 81 10.50 1.02 -11.50
N GLU A 82 10.66 -0.29 -11.25
CA GLU A 82 9.53 -1.24 -11.24
C GLU A 82 8.58 -0.97 -10.07
N TYR A 83 9.12 -0.60 -8.89
CA TYR A 83 8.31 -0.16 -7.76
C TYR A 83 7.47 1.08 -8.14
N HIS A 84 8.08 2.11 -8.75
CA HIS A 84 7.35 3.27 -9.22
C HIS A 84 6.32 2.92 -10.30
N ALA A 85 6.59 1.94 -11.16
CA ALA A 85 5.61 1.47 -12.14
C ALA A 85 4.36 0.87 -11.46
N VAL A 86 4.53 0.09 -10.39
CA VAL A 86 3.43 -0.47 -9.58
C VAL A 86 2.55 0.66 -9.00
N PHE A 87 3.16 1.71 -8.45
CA PHE A 87 2.46 2.80 -7.78
C PHE A 87 2.10 3.99 -8.67
N SER A 88 2.50 3.99 -9.95
CA SER A 88 2.26 5.08 -10.91
C SER A 88 0.79 5.53 -10.94
N LYS A 89 -0.15 4.59 -10.90
CA LYS A 89 -1.57 4.91 -10.91
C LYS A 89 -2.03 5.64 -9.64
N LEU A 90 -1.50 5.24 -8.49
CA LEU A 90 -1.75 5.91 -7.22
C LEU A 90 -1.13 7.31 -7.24
N GLU A 91 0.08 7.46 -7.77
CA GLU A 91 0.73 8.77 -7.94
C GLU A 91 -0.12 9.73 -8.81
N ASP A 92 -0.68 9.26 -9.93
CA ASP A 92 -1.59 10.04 -10.78
C ASP A 92 -2.85 10.51 -10.03
N ILE A 93 -3.45 9.61 -9.23
CA ILE A 93 -4.62 9.91 -8.39
C ILE A 93 -4.25 10.97 -7.35
N MET A 94 -3.12 10.81 -6.67
CA MET A 94 -2.63 11.74 -5.65
C MET A 94 -2.33 13.12 -6.24
N ASN A 95 -1.72 13.18 -7.41
CA ASN A 95 -1.49 14.43 -8.13
C ASN A 95 -2.81 15.14 -8.47
N THR A 96 -3.83 14.38 -8.90
CA THR A 96 -5.17 14.92 -9.17
C THR A 96 -5.84 15.45 -7.89
N VAL A 97 -5.69 14.74 -6.78
CA VAL A 97 -6.18 15.16 -5.45
C VAL A 97 -5.53 16.48 -5.03
N PHE A 98 -4.20 16.58 -5.13
CA PHE A 98 -3.47 17.81 -4.79
C PHE A 98 -3.86 18.98 -5.68
N ASP A 99 -4.02 18.74 -6.99
CA ASP A 99 -4.47 19.77 -7.92
C ASP A 99 -5.87 20.30 -7.57
N MET A 100 -6.80 19.40 -7.23
CA MET A 100 -8.14 19.76 -6.78
C MET A 100 -8.12 20.57 -5.49
N ARG A 101 -7.32 20.14 -4.51
CA ARG A 101 -7.16 20.85 -3.24
C ARG A 101 -6.67 22.27 -3.47
N ASP A 102 -5.60 22.42 -4.24
CA ASP A 102 -4.88 23.70 -4.38
C ASP A 102 -5.65 24.69 -5.27
N LYS A 103 -6.31 24.21 -6.33
CA LYS A 103 -7.06 25.07 -7.25
C LYS A 103 -8.48 25.39 -6.76
N HIS A 104 -9.16 24.44 -6.15
CA HIS A 104 -10.61 24.51 -6.01
C HIS A 104 -11.13 24.54 -4.56
N LEU A 105 -10.36 24.15 -3.53
CA LEU A 105 -10.82 24.25 -2.13
C LEU A 105 -10.65 25.66 -1.52
N ARG A 106 -11.27 26.65 -2.17
CA ARG A 106 -11.35 28.04 -1.66
C ARG A 106 -12.74 28.31 -1.12
N TYR A 107 -12.83 28.77 0.14
CA TYR A 107 -14.10 29.04 0.84
C TYR A 107 -14.65 30.47 0.62
N SER A 108 -13.92 31.30 -0.10
CA SER A 108 -14.28 32.68 -0.44
C SER A 108 -14.84 32.81 -1.86
N GLY A 109 -15.62 33.86 -2.08
CA GLY A 109 -16.21 34.20 -3.38
C GLY A 109 -17.66 34.67 -3.26
N THR A 110 -18.23 35.14 -4.37
CA THR A 110 -19.67 35.39 -4.46
C THR A 110 -20.45 34.07 -4.46
N ALA A 111 -21.77 34.14 -4.29
CA ALA A 111 -22.63 32.96 -4.35
C ALA A 111 -22.49 32.22 -5.69
N GLU A 112 -22.45 32.94 -6.80
CA GLU A 112 -22.30 32.39 -8.15
C GLU A 112 -20.94 31.74 -8.36
N GLU A 113 -19.86 32.37 -7.87
CA GLU A 113 -18.50 31.82 -7.95
C GLU A 113 -18.37 30.52 -7.16
N LEU A 114 -18.91 30.49 -5.93
CA LEU A 114 -18.89 29.30 -5.10
C LEU A 114 -19.75 28.18 -5.68
N GLN A 115 -20.95 28.51 -6.18
CA GLN A 115 -21.83 27.54 -6.81
C GLN A 115 -21.20 26.94 -8.07
N HIS A 116 -20.58 27.76 -8.92
CA HIS A 116 -19.85 27.27 -10.08
C HIS A 116 -18.73 26.32 -9.68
N ARG A 117 -17.88 26.74 -8.73
CA ARG A 117 -16.75 25.96 -8.25
C ARG A 117 -17.18 24.62 -7.67
N VAL A 118 -18.24 24.60 -6.87
CA VAL A 118 -18.75 23.36 -6.25
C VAL A 118 -19.36 22.43 -7.29
N PHE A 119 -20.36 22.91 -8.04
CA PHE A 119 -21.22 22.02 -8.82
C PHE A 119 -20.72 21.76 -10.24
N LYS A 120 -19.89 22.64 -10.79
CA LYS A 120 -19.37 22.50 -12.15
C LYS A 120 -17.92 22.02 -12.21
N ASP A 121 -17.09 22.46 -11.27
CA ASP A 121 -15.67 22.09 -11.26
C ASP A 121 -15.41 20.91 -10.32
N LEU A 122 -15.66 21.08 -9.02
CA LEU A 122 -15.27 20.10 -8.00
C LEU A 122 -16.10 18.82 -8.00
N GLN A 123 -17.42 18.93 -7.97
CA GLN A 123 -18.27 17.75 -7.80
C GLN A 123 -18.06 16.72 -8.91
N PRO A 124 -18.02 17.09 -10.21
CA PRO A 124 -17.72 16.11 -11.27
C PRO A 124 -16.32 15.51 -11.13
N ALA A 125 -15.32 16.32 -10.78
CA ALA A 125 -13.94 15.86 -10.62
C ALA A 125 -13.79 14.87 -9.46
N ILE A 126 -14.42 15.15 -8.32
CA ILE A 126 -14.42 14.25 -7.15
C ILE A 126 -15.16 12.95 -7.48
N LEU A 127 -16.31 13.00 -8.16
CA LEU A 127 -17.03 11.78 -8.54
C LEU A 127 -16.22 10.92 -9.51
N ALA A 128 -15.53 11.53 -10.48
CA ALA A 128 -14.65 10.81 -11.40
C ALA A 128 -13.45 10.19 -10.66
N LEU A 129 -12.81 10.95 -9.78
CA LEU A 129 -11.70 10.48 -8.96
C LEU A 129 -12.12 9.33 -8.05
N ASP A 130 -13.28 9.42 -7.38
CA ASP A 130 -13.77 8.38 -6.49
C ASP A 130 -13.95 7.05 -7.24
N VAL A 131 -14.58 7.08 -8.42
CA VAL A 131 -14.73 5.87 -9.26
C VAL A 131 -13.37 5.28 -9.63
N GLU A 132 -12.43 6.11 -10.04
CA GLU A 132 -11.09 5.69 -10.43
C GLU A 132 -10.29 5.12 -9.25
N PHE A 133 -10.34 5.78 -8.10
CA PHE A 133 -9.63 5.36 -6.90
C PHE A 133 -10.21 4.06 -6.34
N GLN A 134 -11.53 3.93 -6.27
CA GLN A 134 -12.18 2.69 -5.85
C GLN A 134 -11.86 1.52 -6.80
N ALA A 135 -11.80 1.77 -8.11
CA ALA A 135 -11.41 0.75 -9.08
C ALA A 135 -9.96 0.30 -8.87
N PHE A 136 -9.04 1.25 -8.67
CA PHE A 136 -7.65 0.96 -8.32
C PHE A 136 -7.55 0.13 -7.04
N LEU A 137 -8.10 0.63 -5.93
CA LEU A 137 -8.05 -0.04 -4.62
C LEU A 137 -8.61 -1.45 -4.70
N LYS A 138 -9.76 -1.64 -5.35
CA LYS A 138 -10.37 -2.95 -5.51
C LYS A 138 -9.41 -3.92 -6.22
N SER A 139 -8.88 -3.53 -7.38
CA SER A 139 -7.97 -4.39 -8.15
C SER A 139 -6.67 -4.69 -7.40
N PHE A 140 -6.15 -3.70 -6.68
CA PHE A 140 -4.91 -3.83 -5.92
C PHE A 140 -5.10 -4.77 -4.71
N TYR A 141 -6.14 -4.53 -3.91
CA TYR A 141 -6.44 -5.34 -2.72
C TYR A 141 -6.83 -6.78 -3.07
N GLU A 142 -7.48 -7.02 -4.20
CA GLU A 142 -7.71 -8.39 -4.68
C GLU A 142 -6.39 -9.17 -4.79
N VAL A 143 -5.34 -8.56 -5.38
CA VAL A 143 -4.01 -9.21 -5.46
C VAL A 143 -3.33 -9.32 -4.09
N LEU A 144 -3.47 -8.33 -3.20
CA LEU A 144 -2.88 -8.42 -1.86
C LEU A 144 -3.51 -9.56 -1.03
N VAL A 145 -4.82 -9.77 -1.14
CA VAL A 145 -5.51 -10.91 -0.51
C VAL A 145 -4.99 -12.24 -1.06
N ASP A 146 -4.66 -12.30 -2.35
CA ASP A 146 -4.12 -13.50 -2.98
C ASP A 146 -2.76 -13.90 -2.41
N ALA A 147 -1.92 -12.94 -2.02
CA ALA A 147 -0.65 -13.22 -1.34
C ALA A 147 -0.88 -13.95 -0.01
N ARG A 148 -1.93 -13.55 0.74
CA ARG A 148 -2.32 -14.21 2.00
C ARG A 148 -2.88 -15.61 1.75
N VAL A 149 -3.69 -15.79 0.71
CA VAL A 149 -4.19 -17.12 0.30
C VAL A 149 -3.02 -18.04 -0.04
N LEU A 150 -2.05 -17.54 -0.81
CA LEU A 150 -0.86 -18.30 -1.20
C LEU A 150 -0.02 -18.69 0.02
N ASN A 151 0.14 -17.76 0.96
CA ASN A 151 0.86 -18.02 2.21
C ASN A 151 0.17 -19.08 3.08
N ASN A 152 -1.15 -19.08 3.14
CA ASN A 152 -1.92 -20.13 3.82
C ASN A 152 -1.75 -21.49 3.14
N ILE A 153 -1.81 -21.56 1.81
CA ILE A 153 -1.56 -22.80 1.05
C ILE A 153 -0.14 -23.30 1.32
N SER A 154 0.85 -22.42 1.21
CA SER A 154 2.25 -22.74 1.52
C SER A 154 2.40 -23.28 2.94
N SER A 155 1.63 -22.72 3.89
CA SER A 155 1.67 -23.16 5.28
C SER A 155 1.08 -24.53 5.52
N MET A 156 0.12 -24.95 4.70
CA MET A 156 -0.45 -26.30 4.72
C MET A 156 0.43 -27.33 4.01
N GLN A 157 1.30 -26.88 3.09
CA GLN A 157 2.12 -27.71 2.22
C GLN A 157 3.56 -27.88 2.70
N TYR A 158 3.93 -27.37 3.89
CA TYR A 158 5.31 -27.48 4.37
C TYR A 158 5.77 -28.94 4.40
N GLU A 159 6.89 -29.21 3.73
CA GLU A 159 7.66 -30.40 3.98
C GLU A 159 8.13 -30.40 5.43
N ILE A 160 8.13 -31.58 6.03
CA ILE A 160 8.49 -31.75 7.43
C ILE A 160 9.82 -32.51 7.47
N ASP A 161 10.79 -31.99 8.21
CA ASP A 161 12.09 -32.64 8.43
C ASP A 161 11.95 -33.93 9.26
N GLU A 162 13.06 -34.67 9.40
CA GLU A 162 13.13 -35.89 10.22
C GLU A 162 12.73 -35.70 11.69
N ASN A 163 12.67 -34.44 12.17
CA ASN A 163 12.31 -34.06 13.53
C ASN A 163 10.86 -33.56 13.63
N GLY A 164 10.06 -33.69 12.58
CA GLY A 164 8.67 -33.25 12.61
C GLY A 164 8.50 -31.74 12.44
N ARG A 165 9.52 -31.01 11.93
CA ARG A 165 9.48 -29.55 11.83
C ARG A 165 9.33 -29.05 10.38
N PRO A 166 8.60 -27.94 10.14
CA PRO A 166 8.50 -27.36 8.80
C PRO A 166 9.86 -26.95 8.22
N CYS A 167 10.10 -27.32 6.97
CA CYS A 167 11.23 -26.93 6.13
C CYS A 167 10.93 -25.64 5.36
N SER A 168 10.59 -24.55 6.05
CA SER A 168 10.40 -23.26 5.38
C SER A 168 11.74 -22.53 5.24
N TRP A 169 12.05 -22.03 4.04
CA TRP A 169 13.31 -21.29 3.80
C TRP A 169 13.48 -20.11 4.77
N ASN A 170 12.38 -19.42 5.09
CA ASN A 170 12.33 -18.24 5.93
C ASN A 170 12.30 -18.55 7.44
N ARG A 171 12.40 -19.81 7.85
CA ARG A 171 12.40 -20.13 9.27
C ARG A 171 13.61 -19.49 9.96
N PRO A 172 13.46 -18.79 11.09
CA PRO A 172 14.59 -18.19 11.77
C PRO A 172 15.50 -19.30 12.35
N TYR A 173 16.79 -19.19 12.05
CA TYR A 173 17.85 -20.00 12.61
C TYR A 173 18.88 -19.09 13.31
N THR A 174 19.28 -19.43 14.53
CA THR A 174 20.28 -18.68 15.28
C THR A 174 21.67 -19.11 14.83
N VAL A 175 22.40 -18.20 14.18
CA VAL A 175 23.77 -18.46 13.72
C VAL A 175 24.74 -18.15 14.87
N GLY A 176 24.74 -18.97 15.91
CA GLY A 176 25.53 -18.72 17.12
C GLY A 176 25.16 -17.42 17.86
N ALA A 177 25.75 -17.18 19.03
CA ALA A 177 25.42 -16.01 19.85
C ALA A 177 25.87 -14.67 19.24
N GLU A 178 26.72 -14.70 18.22
CA GLU A 178 27.42 -13.53 17.68
C GLU A 178 26.87 -13.03 16.34
N TYR A 179 26.19 -13.88 15.55
CA TYR A 179 25.80 -13.55 14.17
C TYR A 179 24.30 -13.30 13.97
N GLY A 180 23.49 -13.38 15.04
CA GLY A 180 22.07 -13.01 14.99
C GLY A 180 21.15 -14.08 14.38
N ILE A 181 20.00 -13.62 13.87
CA ILE A 181 18.96 -14.44 13.22
C ILE A 181 19.18 -14.40 11.71
N ALA A 182 19.17 -15.57 11.07
CA ALA A 182 19.22 -15.73 9.61
C ALA A 182 18.11 -16.70 9.16
N PRO A 183 17.67 -16.65 7.89
CA PRO A 183 16.81 -17.68 7.33
C PRO A 183 17.48 -19.05 7.30
N GLN A 184 16.68 -20.11 7.40
CA GLN A 184 17.17 -21.49 7.34
C GLN A 184 17.81 -21.83 5.99
N ASN A 185 17.35 -21.21 4.89
CA ASN A 185 17.92 -21.39 3.56
C ASN A 185 17.98 -20.06 2.79
N GLU A 186 19.18 -19.64 2.40
CA GLU A 186 19.47 -18.45 1.59
C GLU A 186 19.51 -18.77 0.08
N GLY A 187 18.57 -19.60 -0.38
CA GLY A 187 18.48 -20.05 -1.78
C GLY A 187 17.80 -19.06 -2.72
N GLU A 188 17.15 -19.58 -3.75
CA GLU A 188 16.46 -18.76 -4.76
C GLU A 188 15.34 -17.89 -4.15
N GLU A 189 14.59 -18.39 -3.17
CA GLU A 189 13.55 -17.60 -2.51
C GLU A 189 14.10 -16.40 -1.74
N TRP A 190 15.25 -16.56 -1.10
CA TRP A 190 15.93 -15.47 -0.39
C TRP A 190 16.41 -14.39 -1.35
N GLU A 191 17.00 -14.77 -2.49
CA GLU A 191 17.44 -13.81 -3.50
C GLU A 191 16.27 -13.04 -4.10
N LYS A 192 15.12 -13.70 -4.35
CA LYS A 192 13.89 -13.00 -4.80
C LYS A 192 13.36 -12.04 -3.75
N PHE A 193 13.34 -12.44 -2.48
CA PHE A 193 12.93 -11.57 -1.39
C PHE A 193 13.86 -10.37 -1.25
N ARG A 194 15.18 -10.57 -1.30
CA ARG A 194 16.17 -9.49 -1.26
C ARG A 194 16.05 -8.54 -2.44
N ALA A 195 15.82 -9.06 -3.65
CA ALA A 195 15.60 -8.23 -4.83
C ALA A 195 14.38 -7.33 -4.63
N TRP A 196 13.25 -7.89 -4.17
CA TRP A 196 12.06 -7.13 -3.84
C TRP A 196 12.32 -6.11 -2.72
N VAL A 197 12.93 -6.49 -1.60
CA VAL A 197 13.26 -5.56 -0.50
C VAL A 197 14.16 -4.43 -1.01
N SER A 198 15.13 -4.74 -1.86
CA SER A 198 16.01 -3.73 -2.46
C SER A 198 15.24 -2.75 -3.35
N SER A 199 14.12 -3.14 -3.96
CA SER A 199 13.31 -2.22 -4.76
C SER A 199 12.55 -1.17 -3.94
N LEU A 200 12.42 -1.35 -2.61
CA LEU A 200 11.61 -0.48 -1.76
C LEU A 200 12.28 0.88 -1.51
N PRO A 201 11.54 2.01 -1.54
CA PRO A 201 12.09 3.34 -1.31
C PRO A 201 12.80 3.51 0.04
N GLU A 202 12.27 2.92 1.11
CA GLU A 202 12.90 2.96 2.45
C GLU A 202 14.19 2.16 2.51
N THR A 203 14.30 1.06 1.77
CA THR A 203 15.54 0.30 1.66
C THR A 203 16.59 1.12 0.93
N GLN A 204 16.22 1.81 -0.15
CA GLN A 204 17.13 2.72 -0.85
C GLN A 204 17.67 3.81 0.09
N ARG A 205 16.78 4.48 0.84
CA ARG A 205 17.18 5.48 1.85
C ARG A 205 18.08 4.89 2.94
N ALA A 206 17.81 3.67 3.39
CA ALA A 206 18.62 2.97 4.38
C ALA A 206 20.03 2.63 3.85
N VAL A 207 20.12 2.20 2.60
CA VAL A 207 21.40 1.90 1.93
C VAL A 207 22.23 3.16 1.72
N GLU A 208 21.60 4.29 1.36
CA GLU A 208 22.28 5.59 1.22
C GLU A 208 22.99 6.03 2.50
N ILE A 209 22.46 5.68 3.67
CA ILE A 209 23.10 5.95 4.98
C ILE A 209 24.01 4.82 5.46
N GLY A 210 24.32 3.86 4.59
CA GLY A 210 25.31 2.79 4.82
C GLY A 210 24.77 1.50 5.42
N ARG A 211 23.45 1.28 5.47
CA ARG A 211 22.89 -0.01 5.90
C ARG A 211 23.00 -1.05 4.79
N ALA A 212 23.26 -2.30 5.17
CA ALA A 212 23.21 -3.42 4.23
C ALA A 212 21.76 -3.83 3.92
N VAL A 213 21.47 -4.16 2.66
CA VAL A 213 20.14 -4.66 2.25
C VAL A 213 19.71 -5.86 3.08
N ASP A 214 20.64 -6.77 3.36
CA ASP A 214 20.36 -7.99 4.11
C ASP A 214 19.88 -7.68 5.53
N ALA A 215 20.42 -6.64 6.16
CA ALA A 215 19.96 -6.21 7.48
C ALA A 215 18.52 -5.69 7.44
N VAL A 216 18.16 -4.92 6.39
CA VAL A 216 16.79 -4.44 6.18
C VAL A 216 15.84 -5.60 5.87
N ALA A 217 16.27 -6.56 5.04
CA ALA A 217 15.48 -7.74 4.69
C ALA A 217 15.20 -8.62 5.92
N LEU A 218 16.20 -8.87 6.77
CA LEU A 218 16.04 -9.61 8.02
C LEU A 218 15.11 -8.88 9.00
N GLU A 219 15.21 -7.55 9.09
CA GLU A 219 14.28 -6.74 9.87
C GLU A 219 12.85 -6.91 9.38
N LEU A 220 12.62 -6.75 8.08
CA LEU A 220 11.29 -6.89 7.51
C LEU A 220 10.72 -8.30 7.63
N LEU A 221 11.58 -9.33 7.61
CA LEU A 221 11.17 -10.74 7.70
C LEU A 221 10.88 -11.21 9.13
N TYR A 222 11.58 -10.68 10.14
CA TYR A 222 11.55 -11.21 11.52
C TYR A 222 11.17 -10.21 12.60
N PHE A 223 11.31 -8.92 12.35
CA PHE A 223 10.99 -7.90 13.33
C PHE A 223 9.61 -7.34 13.04
N ASP A 224 8.66 -7.76 13.86
CA ASP A 224 7.39 -7.08 13.98
C ASP A 224 7.62 -5.77 14.75
N PRO A 225 7.48 -4.59 14.12
CA PRO A 225 7.65 -3.31 14.82
C PRO A 225 6.61 -3.13 15.94
N GLU A 226 5.45 -3.80 15.91
CA GLU A 226 4.43 -3.73 16.96
C GLU A 226 4.81 -4.58 18.19
N ALA A 227 5.58 -5.66 18.02
CA ALA A 227 6.00 -6.52 19.12
C ALA A 227 6.93 -5.81 20.12
N LEU A 228 7.61 -4.73 19.69
CA LEU A 228 8.49 -3.93 20.55
C LEU A 228 7.71 -3.00 21.50
N ASP A 229 6.49 -2.59 21.14
CA ASP A 229 5.68 -1.64 21.94
C ASP A 229 4.98 -2.30 23.15
N TYR A 230 4.88 -3.63 23.15
CA TYR A 230 4.40 -4.41 24.29
C TYR A 230 5.46 -4.64 25.38
N THR A 231 6.75 -4.51 25.05
CA THR A 231 7.84 -4.75 26.01
C THR A 231 8.20 -3.53 26.87
N THR A 232 7.82 -2.33 26.43
CA THR A 232 8.03 -1.06 27.17
C THR A 232 6.94 -0.77 28.20
N ASN A 233 5.81 -1.49 28.20
CA ASN A 233 4.71 -1.30 29.16
C ASN A 233 4.66 -2.34 30.30
N LEU A 234 5.62 -3.27 30.36
CA LEU A 234 5.73 -4.27 31.44
C LEU A 234 6.85 -3.90 32.44
N ASN A 235 6.79 -2.68 32.98
CA ASN A 235 7.35 -2.36 34.30
C ASN A 235 6.92 -0.96 34.77
N PRO A 236 5.68 -0.79 35.28
CA PRO A 236 5.49 0.15 36.38
C PRO A 236 6.05 -0.50 37.65
N ALA A 237 6.92 0.23 38.33
CA ALA A 237 7.53 -0.11 39.62
C ALA A 237 6.52 -0.56 40.68
#